data_AF-A0A1D7TZI5-F1
#
_entry.id   AF-A0A1D7TZI5-F1
#
_cell.length_a   1.000
_cell.length_b   1.000
_cell.length_c   1.000
_cell.angle_alpha   90.00
_cell.angle_beta   90.00
_cell.angle_gamma   90.00
#
_symmetry.space_group_name_H-M   'P 1'
#
loop_
_entity.id
_entity.type
_entity.pdbx_description
1 polymer ?
#
loop_
_entity_poly.entity_id
_entity_poly.type
_entity_poly.pdbx_seq_one_letter_code
_entity_poly.pdbx_strand_id
1 'polypeptide(L)'
;MAFEVFRGHDQPANQLPAGHPFLARLRKLGGRPGEFDPLSGTLGRSGSLEVRLARGPREIWRAQRLRYRVFYQEMSAKPDVVSRMFRRDADRFDGACDHLLVIDHAARGRFGGIKPKVVGTYRLMRQGTATRFGGFYTQGEFDLQPLLARHPSARFLELGRSCVLKPYRTKKTVELLWHGIWAYVRHHRIDAMFGCASFDSTDPDALALPLSFLHHHARCEGEWGAAARPDRSVAMNRLPVEVLDTKQALKQMPPLIKAYLRLGARFGTGAVVDRQFGTTDVLVILPVAAIDRRYLDYYGDEGQRYAA
;
A
#
# COMPACT_ATOMS: atom_id res chain seq x y z
N MET A 1 36.56 -55.28 -11.57
CA MET A 1 37.07 -54.27 -10.63
C MET A 1 35.95 -53.91 -9.68
N ALA A 2 35.87 -54.62 -8.56
CA ALA A 2 34.84 -54.50 -7.54
C ALA A 2 35.48 -54.89 -6.21
N PHE A 3 35.75 -53.92 -5.34
CA PHE A 3 36.24 -54.02 -3.95
C PHE A 3 36.13 -52.57 -3.42
N GLU A 4 35.58 -52.20 -2.26
CA GLU A 4 35.34 -52.85 -0.96
C GLU A 4 34.22 -52.06 -0.23
N VAL A 5 33.18 -52.72 0.29
CA VAL A 5 33.00 -53.17 1.68
C VAL A 5 32.51 -52.07 2.64
N PHE A 6 31.25 -52.25 3.06
CA PHE A 6 30.58 -51.66 4.21
C PHE A 6 31.26 -52.03 5.55
N ARG A 7 31.51 -51.02 6.39
CA ARG A 7 31.50 -50.95 7.88
C ARG A 7 31.56 -49.44 8.19
N GLY A 8 30.88 -48.79 9.13
CA GLY A 8 29.97 -49.11 10.22
C GLY A 8 30.01 -47.90 11.18
N HIS A 9 28.84 -47.51 11.70
CA HIS A 9 28.55 -46.65 12.87
C HIS A 9 28.69 -45.10 12.85
N ASP A 10 27.53 -44.50 13.21
CA ASP A 10 27.22 -43.37 14.09
C ASP A 10 27.81 -41.97 13.85
N GLN A 11 26.95 -41.01 13.46
CA GLN A 11 26.76 -39.68 14.10
C GLN A 11 25.66 -38.81 13.39
N PRO A 12 25.19 -37.69 13.99
CA PRO A 12 23.76 -37.42 14.21
C PRO A 12 23.06 -36.57 13.14
N ALA A 13 21.74 -36.44 13.31
CA ALA A 13 20.83 -35.61 12.52
C ALA A 13 21.42 -34.24 12.15
N ASN A 14 21.63 -34.06 10.85
CA ASN A 14 22.19 -32.84 10.28
C ASN A 14 21.24 -31.65 10.54
N GLN A 15 21.81 -30.60 11.13
CA GLN A 15 21.16 -29.33 11.40
C GLN A 15 20.74 -28.67 10.08
N LEU A 16 19.48 -28.24 10.01
CA LEU A 16 18.99 -27.41 8.91
C LEU A 16 19.65 -26.01 8.97
N PRO A 17 20.07 -25.43 7.84
CA PRO A 17 20.75 -24.14 7.82
C PRO A 17 19.85 -23.00 8.31
N ALA A 18 20.40 -22.17 9.20
CA ALA A 18 19.77 -20.97 9.72
C ALA A 18 19.54 -19.96 8.57
N GLY A 19 18.27 -19.71 8.23
CA GLY A 19 17.93 -18.74 7.17
C GLY A 19 16.55 -18.89 6.55
N HIS A 20 15.77 -19.92 6.91
CA HIS A 20 14.45 -20.12 6.32
C HIS A 20 13.46 -19.02 6.76
N PRO A 21 12.67 -18.40 5.85
CA PRO A 21 11.72 -17.31 6.16
C PRO A 21 10.65 -17.68 7.20
N PHE A 22 10.48 -18.97 7.46
CA PHE A 22 9.62 -19.49 8.52
C PHE A 22 10.13 -19.15 9.94
N LEU A 23 11.45 -19.15 10.16
CA LEU A 23 12.07 -18.85 11.46
C LEU A 23 12.09 -17.34 11.78
N ALA A 24 12.16 -16.47 10.76
CA ALA A 24 12.02 -15.02 10.95
C ALA A 24 10.66 -14.63 11.54
N ARG A 25 9.63 -15.46 11.31
CA ARG A 25 8.28 -15.27 11.85
C ARG A 25 8.16 -15.62 13.32
N LEU A 26 8.95 -16.58 13.81
CA LEU A 26 9.00 -16.93 15.25
C LEU A 26 9.66 -15.82 16.07
N ARG A 27 10.61 -15.06 15.50
CA ARG A 27 11.16 -13.85 16.15
C ARG A 27 10.16 -12.69 16.26
N LYS A 28 9.07 -12.67 15.46
CA LYS A 28 7.98 -11.69 15.60
C LYS A 28 7.07 -11.96 16.81
N LEU A 29 7.21 -13.11 17.47
CA LEU A 29 6.51 -13.46 18.71
C LEU A 29 7.32 -13.09 19.98
N GLY A 30 8.53 -12.55 19.84
CA GLY A 30 9.40 -12.17 20.96
C GLY A 30 9.12 -10.78 21.54
N GLY A 31 7.86 -10.38 21.65
CA GLY A 31 7.50 -9.24 22.50
C GLY A 31 7.74 -9.62 23.97
N ARG A 32 8.19 -8.69 24.80
CA ARG A 32 8.23 -8.92 26.26
C ARG A 32 6.82 -9.32 26.71
N PRO A 33 6.64 -10.39 27.50
CA PRO A 33 5.32 -10.76 28.03
C PRO A 33 4.76 -9.57 28.82
N GLY A 34 3.66 -8.97 28.33
CA GLY A 34 2.97 -7.87 29.02
C GLY A 34 2.90 -6.53 28.28
N GLU A 35 3.62 -6.34 27.16
CA GLU A 35 3.50 -5.08 26.39
C GLU A 35 2.34 -5.17 25.40
N PHE A 36 1.22 -4.49 25.71
CA PHE A 36 0.08 -4.37 24.82
C PHE A 36 0.47 -3.53 23.60
N ASP A 37 0.64 -4.16 22.43
CA ASP A 37 0.84 -3.43 21.18
C ASP A 37 -0.44 -2.60 20.89
N PRO A 38 -0.38 -1.26 20.92
CA PRO A 38 -1.55 -0.40 20.68
C PRO A 38 -2.20 -0.66 19.31
N LEU A 39 -1.45 -1.21 18.35
CA LEU A 39 -1.96 -1.54 17.01
C LEU A 39 -2.63 -2.92 16.91
N SER A 40 -2.59 -3.74 17.97
CA SER A 40 -3.20 -5.08 17.98
C SER A 40 -4.74 -5.07 18.06
N GLY A 41 -5.31 -3.97 18.57
CA GLY A 41 -6.73 -3.77 18.80
C GLY A 41 -7.49 -3.16 17.62
N THR A 42 -8.69 -2.64 17.93
CA THR A 42 -9.45 -1.81 17.02
C THR A 42 -8.74 -0.47 16.88
N LEU A 43 -8.46 -0.04 15.65
CA LEU A 43 -7.90 1.29 15.38
C LEU A 43 -9.00 2.34 15.19
N GLY A 44 -10.26 1.95 15.01
CA GLY A 44 -11.41 2.86 14.95
C GLY A 44 -12.69 2.14 14.50
N ARG A 45 -13.86 2.70 14.82
CA ARG A 45 -15.18 2.18 14.40
C ARG A 45 -16.05 3.25 13.76
N SER A 46 -16.90 2.87 12.83
CA SER A 46 -17.95 3.74 12.30
C SER A 46 -19.19 2.91 12.00
N GLY A 47 -20.18 2.93 12.90
CA GLY A 47 -21.31 2.00 12.86
C GLY A 47 -20.82 0.55 12.94
N SER A 48 -21.23 -0.29 11.98
CA SER A 48 -20.78 -1.69 11.91
C SER A 48 -19.36 -1.88 11.37
N LEU A 49 -18.72 -0.80 10.87
CA LEU A 49 -17.39 -0.87 10.30
C LEU A 49 -16.32 -0.73 11.39
N GLU A 50 -15.27 -1.52 11.28
CA GLU A 50 -14.07 -1.50 12.13
C GLU A 50 -12.85 -1.39 11.24
N VAL A 51 -11.88 -0.53 11.58
CA VAL A 51 -10.54 -0.56 11.02
C VAL A 51 -9.55 -1.16 12.00
N ARG A 52 -8.70 -2.08 11.52
CA ARG A 52 -7.59 -2.67 12.30
C ARG A 52 -6.59 -3.39 11.41
N LEU A 53 -5.46 -3.78 11.97
CA LEU A 53 -4.50 -4.64 11.29
C LEU A 53 -5.00 -6.10 11.20
N ALA A 54 -4.56 -6.79 10.15
CA ALA A 54 -4.74 -8.22 9.98
C ALA A 54 -3.95 -9.01 11.04
N ARG A 55 -4.61 -9.94 11.73
CA ARG A 55 -4.03 -10.71 12.84
C ARG A 55 -3.32 -11.98 12.40
N GLY A 56 -3.47 -12.39 11.13
CA GLY A 56 -2.84 -13.60 10.65
C GLY A 56 -3.14 -13.95 9.19
N PRO A 57 -2.64 -15.10 8.71
CA PRO A 57 -2.70 -15.50 7.30
C PRO A 57 -4.11 -15.55 6.73
N ARG A 58 -5.09 -15.97 7.54
CA ARG A 58 -6.49 -16.07 7.11
C ARG A 58 -7.08 -14.70 6.74
N GLU A 59 -6.69 -13.65 7.45
CA GLU A 59 -7.18 -12.29 7.18
C GLU A 59 -6.42 -11.65 6.02
N ILE A 60 -5.12 -11.89 5.91
CA ILE A 60 -4.32 -11.49 4.73
C ILE A 60 -4.91 -12.13 3.46
N TRP A 61 -5.26 -13.41 3.52
CA TRP A 61 -5.92 -14.10 2.42
C TRP A 61 -7.27 -13.47 2.04
N ARG A 62 -8.05 -12.98 3.02
CA ARG A 62 -9.29 -12.23 2.74
C ARG A 62 -9.00 -10.90 2.06
N ALA A 63 -7.95 -10.19 2.45
CA ALA A 63 -7.50 -8.97 1.80
C ALA A 63 -7.05 -9.24 0.34
N GLN A 64 -6.28 -10.31 0.09
CA GLN A 64 -5.88 -10.74 -1.25
C GLN A 64 -7.09 -11.04 -2.16
N ARG A 65 -8.14 -11.68 -1.61
CA ARG A 65 -9.38 -11.93 -2.34
C ARG A 65 -10.18 -10.66 -2.61
N LEU A 66 -10.22 -9.73 -1.65
CA LEU A 66 -10.83 -8.42 -1.84
C LEU A 66 -10.14 -7.68 -2.99
N ARG A 67 -8.81 -7.59 -2.93
CA ARG A 67 -7.98 -6.99 -3.99
C ARG A 67 -8.24 -7.63 -5.34
N TYR A 68 -8.30 -8.97 -5.41
CA TYR A 68 -8.60 -9.65 -6.66
C TYR A 68 -9.94 -9.22 -7.25
N ARG A 69 -10.98 -9.20 -6.41
CA ARG A 69 -12.33 -8.78 -6.81
C ARG A 69 -12.33 -7.35 -7.34
N VAL A 70 -11.69 -6.43 -6.63
CA VAL A 70 -11.72 -5.02 -7.04
C VAL A 70 -10.83 -4.77 -8.26
N PHE A 71 -9.59 -5.27 -8.28
CA PHE A 71 -8.64 -5.00 -9.36
C PHE A 71 -8.99 -5.73 -10.65
N TYR A 72 -9.32 -7.02 -10.61
CA TYR A 72 -9.49 -7.85 -11.81
C TYR A 72 -10.94 -8.12 -12.21
N GLN A 73 -11.93 -7.89 -11.33
CA GLN A 73 -13.34 -8.10 -11.66
C GLN A 73 -14.13 -6.80 -11.78
N GLU A 74 -13.73 -5.75 -11.06
CA GLU A 74 -14.39 -4.44 -11.12
C GLU A 74 -13.61 -3.41 -11.94
N MET A 75 -12.30 -3.59 -12.12
CA MET A 75 -11.40 -2.65 -12.82
C MET A 75 -10.66 -3.34 -13.97
N SER A 76 -9.82 -2.57 -14.66
CA SER A 76 -9.19 -2.93 -15.93
C SER A 76 -8.02 -3.93 -15.85
N ALA A 77 -7.69 -4.45 -14.65
CA ALA A 77 -6.53 -5.30 -14.48
C ALA A 77 -6.73 -6.67 -15.13
N LYS A 78 -5.68 -7.20 -15.74
CA LYS A 78 -5.64 -8.51 -16.40
C LYS A 78 -4.95 -9.52 -15.49
N PRO A 79 -5.65 -10.54 -14.98
CA PRO A 79 -5.04 -11.49 -14.05
C PRO A 79 -4.09 -12.42 -14.78
N ASP A 80 -2.89 -12.62 -14.23
CA ASP A 80 -2.02 -13.71 -14.67
C ASP A 80 -2.64 -15.08 -14.35
N VAL A 81 -2.04 -16.15 -14.85
CA VAL A 81 -2.56 -17.51 -14.73
C VAL A 81 -2.77 -17.90 -13.26
N VAL A 82 -1.82 -17.55 -12.39
CA VAL A 82 -1.82 -17.89 -10.96
C VAL A 82 -2.91 -17.10 -10.22
N SER A 83 -2.98 -15.79 -10.44
CA SER A 83 -3.98 -14.88 -9.87
C SER A 83 -5.38 -15.32 -10.26
N ARG A 84 -5.58 -15.71 -11.53
CA ARG A 84 -6.86 -16.24 -12.03
C ARG A 84 -7.22 -17.58 -11.40
N MET A 85 -6.25 -18.50 -11.29
CA MET A 85 -6.46 -19.83 -10.71
C MET A 85 -6.85 -19.75 -9.23
N PHE A 86 -6.15 -18.92 -8.45
CA PHE A 86 -6.39 -18.79 -7.01
C PHE A 86 -7.40 -17.70 -6.64
N ARG A 87 -7.83 -16.86 -7.60
CA ARG A 87 -8.70 -15.70 -7.39
C ARG A 87 -8.19 -14.78 -6.29
N ARG A 88 -6.89 -14.46 -6.35
CA ARG A 88 -6.16 -13.65 -5.37
C ARG A 88 -5.19 -12.71 -6.08
N ASP A 89 -5.15 -11.47 -5.61
CA ASP A 89 -4.04 -10.55 -5.85
C ASP A 89 -3.03 -10.79 -4.73
N ALA A 90 -2.00 -11.58 -5.00
CA ALA A 90 -0.97 -11.92 -4.04
C ALA A 90 0.41 -11.75 -4.69
N ASP A 91 1.33 -11.10 -3.98
CA ASP A 91 2.70 -10.92 -4.46
C ASP A 91 3.74 -11.21 -3.36
N ARG A 92 5.01 -11.19 -3.74
CA ARG A 92 6.12 -11.49 -2.81
C ARG A 92 6.14 -10.55 -1.61
N PHE A 93 5.67 -9.31 -1.75
CA PHE A 93 5.74 -8.30 -0.71
C PHE A 93 4.67 -8.48 0.38
N ASP A 94 3.61 -9.27 0.15
CA ASP A 94 2.55 -9.48 1.13
C ASP A 94 3.06 -9.99 2.49
N GLY A 95 4.14 -10.78 2.51
CA GLY A 95 4.77 -11.28 3.74
C GLY A 95 5.60 -10.24 4.49
N ALA A 96 6.03 -9.18 3.79
CA ALA A 96 6.78 -8.06 4.36
C ALA A 96 5.87 -6.95 4.90
N CYS A 97 4.62 -6.91 4.45
CA CYS A 97 3.69 -5.84 4.78
C CYS A 97 2.82 -6.17 5.99
N ASP A 98 2.47 -5.12 6.72
CA ASP A 98 1.27 -5.15 7.56
C ASP A 98 0.05 -4.83 6.66
N HIS A 99 -1.11 -5.40 7.00
CA HIS A 99 -2.33 -5.27 6.18
C HIS A 99 -3.40 -4.58 7.02
N LEU A 100 -3.75 -3.35 6.65
CA LEU A 100 -4.84 -2.61 7.26
C LEU A 100 -6.15 -3.03 6.61
N LEU A 101 -7.15 -3.36 7.41
CA LEU A 101 -8.44 -3.87 6.97
C LEU A 101 -9.56 -2.96 7.47
N VAL A 102 -10.57 -2.73 6.63
CA VAL A 102 -11.90 -2.34 7.08
C VAL A 102 -12.81 -3.56 7.04
N ILE A 103 -13.45 -3.84 8.16
CA ILE A 103 -14.29 -5.01 8.37
C ILE A 103 -15.70 -4.55 8.71
N ASP A 104 -16.68 -5.02 7.95
CA ASP A 104 -18.09 -4.84 8.27
C ASP A 104 -18.58 -6.03 9.12
N HIS A 105 -18.92 -5.76 10.38
CA HIS A 105 -19.43 -6.74 11.32
C HIS A 105 -20.91 -7.07 11.14
N ALA A 106 -21.67 -6.26 10.40
CA ALA A 106 -23.09 -6.50 10.13
C ALA A 106 -23.33 -7.20 8.78
N ALA A 107 -22.28 -7.46 8.01
CA ALA A 107 -22.39 -8.10 6.71
C ALA A 107 -23.08 -9.46 6.80
N ARG A 108 -24.09 -9.70 5.95
CA ARG A 108 -24.78 -10.99 5.87
C ARG A 108 -24.04 -11.95 4.94
N GLY A 109 -23.92 -13.20 5.37
CA GLY A 109 -23.45 -14.31 4.56
C GLY A 109 -24.51 -14.79 3.58
N ARG A 110 -24.13 -15.70 2.67
CA ARG A 110 -25.02 -16.28 1.66
C ARG A 110 -26.27 -16.95 2.25
N PHE A 111 -26.17 -17.45 3.49
CA PHE A 111 -27.25 -18.13 4.20
C PHE A 111 -27.94 -17.23 5.25
N GLY A 112 -27.87 -15.91 5.10
CA GLY A 112 -28.60 -14.95 5.94
C GLY A 112 -27.96 -14.59 7.28
N GLY A 113 -27.10 -15.45 7.85
CA GLY A 113 -26.40 -15.18 9.12
C GLY A 113 -25.36 -14.04 9.03
N ILE A 114 -25.08 -13.39 10.16
CA ILE A 114 -24.04 -12.35 10.26
C ILE A 114 -22.66 -13.01 10.10
N LYS A 115 -21.86 -12.48 9.17
CA LYS A 115 -20.50 -12.95 8.91
C LYS A 115 -19.59 -11.77 8.59
N PRO A 116 -18.69 -11.38 9.52
CA PRO A 116 -17.79 -10.26 9.32
C PRO A 116 -17.01 -10.37 8.01
N LYS A 117 -16.99 -9.27 7.26
CA LYS A 117 -16.46 -9.24 5.89
C LYS A 117 -15.44 -8.13 5.76
N VAL A 118 -14.28 -8.45 5.16
CA VAL A 118 -13.31 -7.42 4.76
C VAL A 118 -13.86 -6.68 3.55
N VAL A 119 -14.06 -5.37 3.69
CA VAL A 119 -14.70 -4.50 2.69
C VAL A 119 -13.78 -3.41 2.15
N GLY A 120 -12.68 -3.13 2.86
CA GLY A 120 -11.61 -2.23 2.43
C GLY A 120 -10.26 -2.71 2.92
N THR A 121 -9.17 -2.34 2.25
CA THR A 121 -7.82 -2.71 2.67
C THR A 121 -6.77 -1.71 2.20
N TYR A 122 -5.67 -1.64 2.94
CA TYR A 122 -4.39 -1.03 2.54
C TYR A 122 -3.23 -1.98 2.89
N ARG A 123 -2.17 -1.93 2.09
CA ARG A 123 -0.89 -2.57 2.39
C ARG A 123 0.09 -1.52 2.90
N LEU A 124 0.77 -1.81 4.01
CA LEU A 124 1.68 -0.91 4.71
C LEU A 124 3.07 -1.56 4.82
N MET A 125 4.08 -1.01 4.14
CA MET A 125 5.46 -1.51 4.18
C MET A 125 6.40 -0.47 4.78
N ARG A 126 6.92 -0.75 5.97
CA ARG A 126 7.97 0.07 6.61
C ARG A 126 9.32 -0.19 5.95
N GLN A 127 10.14 0.87 5.86
CA GLN A 127 11.49 0.81 5.30
C GLN A 127 12.36 -0.31 5.87
N GLY A 128 12.38 -0.48 7.20
CA GLY A 128 13.18 -1.53 7.82
C GLY A 128 12.82 -2.94 7.35
N THR A 129 11.55 -3.19 7.01
CA THR A 129 11.14 -4.47 6.41
C THR A 129 11.44 -4.51 4.92
N ALA A 130 11.23 -3.41 4.19
CA ALA A 130 11.56 -3.28 2.78
C ALA A 130 13.03 -3.62 2.50
N THR A 131 13.96 -3.04 3.27
CA THR A 131 15.41 -3.31 3.15
C THR A 131 15.74 -4.80 3.28
N ARG A 132 15.05 -5.51 4.18
CA ARG A 132 15.23 -6.97 4.38
C ARG A 132 14.59 -7.81 3.27
N PHE A 133 13.70 -7.23 2.48
CA PHE A 133 12.90 -7.91 1.45
C PHE A 133 13.31 -7.52 0.01
N GLY A 134 14.48 -6.89 -0.14
CA GLY A 134 15.03 -6.47 -1.43
C GLY A 134 14.50 -5.13 -1.94
N GLY A 135 14.03 -4.27 -1.06
CA GLY A 135 13.54 -2.92 -1.37
C GLY A 135 12.02 -2.79 -1.34
N PHE A 136 11.56 -1.58 -1.60
CA PHE A 136 10.14 -1.24 -1.72
C PHE A 136 9.54 -1.80 -3.03
N TYR A 137 8.22 -2.00 -3.07
CA TYR A 137 7.53 -2.38 -4.31
C TYR A 137 7.66 -1.26 -5.35
N THR A 138 7.45 -0.01 -4.91
CA THR A 138 7.49 1.19 -5.75
C THR A 138 8.85 1.35 -6.46
N GLN A 139 9.93 0.77 -5.93
CA GLN A 139 11.25 0.77 -6.59
C GLN A 139 11.29 0.01 -7.92
N GLY A 140 10.31 -0.86 -8.20
CA GLY A 140 10.17 -1.51 -9.50
C GLY A 140 9.74 -0.56 -10.62
N GLU A 141 9.13 0.57 -10.28
CA GLU A 141 8.60 1.57 -11.23
C GLU A 141 9.34 2.89 -11.16
N PHE A 142 9.80 3.28 -9.96
CA PHE A 142 10.42 4.57 -9.70
C PHE A 142 11.79 4.40 -9.03
N ASP A 143 12.76 5.23 -9.39
CA ASP A 143 14.03 5.28 -8.68
C ASP A 143 13.89 6.10 -7.39
N LEU A 144 13.80 5.38 -6.27
CA LEU A 144 13.72 5.96 -4.93
C LEU A 144 15.08 6.06 -4.24
N GLN A 145 16.16 5.49 -4.80
CA GLN A 145 17.45 5.46 -4.09
C GLN A 145 17.97 6.87 -3.76
N PRO A 146 17.94 7.86 -4.67
CA PRO A 146 18.39 9.22 -4.35
C PRO A 146 17.53 9.87 -3.26
N LEU A 147 16.21 9.62 -3.27
CA LEU A 147 15.29 10.12 -2.26
C LEU A 147 15.64 9.56 -0.88
N LEU A 148 15.81 8.25 -0.77
CA LEU A 148 16.15 7.61 0.50
C LEU A 148 17.53 8.06 1.02
N ALA A 149 18.50 8.25 0.13
CA ALA A 149 19.86 8.67 0.48
C ALA A 149 19.92 10.10 1.05
N ARG A 150 19.07 11.01 0.56
CA ARG A 150 18.99 12.39 1.09
C ARG A 150 18.32 12.48 2.45
N HIS A 151 17.57 11.45 2.85
CA HIS A 151 16.83 11.42 4.13
C HIS A 151 17.24 10.20 4.98
N PRO A 152 18.52 10.04 5.35
CA PRO A 152 19.03 8.83 5.99
C PRO A 152 18.43 8.58 7.39
N SER A 153 17.96 9.62 8.07
CA SER A 153 17.32 9.54 9.39
C SER A 153 15.80 9.41 9.34
N ALA A 154 15.18 9.61 8.19
CA ALA A 154 13.73 9.55 8.05
C ALA A 154 13.25 8.10 8.00
N ARG A 155 12.08 7.86 8.58
CA ARG A 155 11.39 6.56 8.54
C ARG A 155 10.32 6.60 7.48
N PHE A 156 10.54 5.85 6.41
CA PHE A 156 9.63 5.77 5.29
C PHE A 156 8.59 4.65 5.43
N LEU A 157 7.38 4.93 4.95
CA LEU A 157 6.28 3.99 4.82
C LEU A 157 5.77 3.99 3.37
N GLU A 158 5.82 2.83 2.72
CA GLU A 158 5.11 2.63 1.46
C GLU A 158 3.66 2.23 1.75
N LEU A 159 2.72 2.91 1.10
CA LEU A 159 1.31 2.57 1.06
C LEU A 159 0.95 2.08 -0.34
N GLY A 160 0.20 0.98 -0.40
CA GLY A 160 -0.21 0.45 -1.70
C GLY A 160 -1.35 -0.55 -1.61
N ARG A 161 -1.71 -1.08 -2.79
CA ARG A 161 -2.77 -2.09 -2.96
C ARG A 161 -4.08 -1.71 -2.27
N SER A 162 -4.39 -0.42 -2.27
CA SER A 162 -5.58 0.13 -1.64
C SER A 162 -6.82 -0.19 -2.45
N CYS A 163 -7.85 -0.76 -1.84
CA CYS A 163 -9.13 -0.93 -2.49
C CYS A 163 -10.29 -1.02 -1.51
N VAL A 164 -11.49 -0.70 -2.00
CA VAL A 164 -12.74 -0.77 -1.25
C VAL A 164 -13.81 -1.35 -2.17
N LEU A 165 -14.59 -2.31 -1.66
CA LEU A 165 -15.72 -2.90 -2.40
C LEU A 165 -16.69 -1.81 -2.83
N LYS A 166 -17.20 -1.90 -4.07
CA LYS A 166 -18.08 -0.88 -4.66
C LYS A 166 -19.20 -0.36 -3.73
N PRO A 167 -19.99 -1.19 -3.03
CA PRO A 167 -21.06 -0.71 -2.12
C PRO A 167 -20.55 0.05 -0.89
N TYR A 168 -19.26 -0.08 -0.55
CA TYR A 168 -18.62 0.51 0.62
C TYR A 168 -17.73 1.70 0.27
N ARG A 169 -17.69 2.15 -0.99
CA ARG A 169 -16.91 3.32 -1.44
C ARG A 169 -17.58 4.63 -1.00
N THR A 170 -17.71 4.79 0.31
CA THR A 170 -18.31 5.95 0.98
C THR A 170 -17.23 6.79 1.64
N LYS A 171 -17.55 8.06 1.93
CA LYS A 171 -16.69 8.96 2.70
C LYS A 171 -16.25 8.30 4.02
N LYS A 172 -17.18 7.71 4.77
CA LYS A 172 -16.95 7.03 6.05
C LYS A 172 -15.90 5.92 5.96
N THR A 173 -15.97 5.03 4.96
CA THR A 173 -15.01 3.93 4.82
C THR A 173 -13.59 4.44 4.53
N VAL A 174 -13.49 5.49 3.70
CA VAL A 174 -12.20 6.09 3.34
C VAL A 174 -11.59 6.80 4.54
N GLU A 175 -12.39 7.56 5.30
CA GLU A 175 -11.96 8.20 6.54
C GLU A 175 -11.47 7.18 7.57
N LEU A 176 -12.20 6.07 7.70
CA LEU A 176 -11.83 5.01 8.61
C LEU A 176 -10.49 4.34 8.21
N LEU A 177 -10.23 4.14 6.92
CA LEU A 177 -8.90 3.70 6.44
C LEU A 177 -7.81 4.71 6.82
N TRP A 178 -8.04 6.00 6.58
CA TRP A 178 -7.08 7.04 6.91
C TRP A 178 -6.83 7.18 8.41
N HIS A 179 -7.85 6.99 9.24
CA HIS A 179 -7.71 6.91 10.69
C HIS A 179 -6.75 5.77 11.10
N GLY A 180 -6.92 4.59 10.52
CA GLY A 180 -6.02 3.46 10.74
C GLY A 180 -4.58 3.73 10.26
N ILE A 181 -4.42 4.37 9.09
CA ILE A 181 -3.11 4.80 8.59
C ILE A 181 -2.47 5.81 9.55
N TRP A 182 -3.24 6.77 10.05
CA TRP A 182 -2.73 7.81 10.95
C TRP A 182 -2.29 7.22 12.29
N ALA A 183 -3.09 6.32 12.87
CA ALA A 183 -2.70 5.58 14.07
C ALA A 183 -1.38 4.82 13.87
N TYR A 184 -1.21 4.16 12.71
CA TYR A 184 0.01 3.45 12.35
C TYR A 184 1.21 4.39 12.19
N VAL A 185 1.02 5.52 11.48
CA VAL A 185 2.03 6.57 11.28
C VAL A 185 2.50 7.11 12.63
N ARG A 186 1.59 7.45 13.54
CA ARG A 186 1.92 7.96 14.88
C ARG A 186 2.66 6.94 15.72
N HIS A 187 2.18 5.70 15.75
CA HIS A 187 2.78 4.62 16.55
C HIS A 187 4.22 4.31 16.10
N HIS A 188 4.46 4.16 14.80
CA HIS A 188 5.80 3.94 14.25
C HIS A 188 6.58 5.24 14.01
N ARG A 189 5.97 6.37 14.38
CA ARG A 189 6.36 7.78 14.17
C ARG A 189 6.83 8.10 12.74
N ILE A 190 6.29 7.45 11.71
CA ILE A 190 6.70 7.61 10.30
C ILE A 190 6.90 9.09 9.92
N ASP A 191 7.98 9.37 9.21
CA ASP A 191 8.37 10.74 8.83
C ASP A 191 7.92 11.08 7.41
N ALA A 192 7.84 10.08 6.54
CA ALA A 192 7.36 10.24 5.17
C ALA A 192 6.64 9.00 4.64
N MET A 193 5.61 9.24 3.84
CA MET A 193 4.84 8.24 3.13
C MET A 193 5.05 8.36 1.63
N PHE A 194 5.03 7.24 0.91
CA PHE A 194 4.95 7.25 -0.56
C PHE A 194 4.22 6.03 -1.08
N GLY A 195 3.96 6.01 -2.39
CA GLY A 195 3.38 4.86 -3.07
C GLY A 195 2.97 5.20 -4.50
N CYS A 196 2.48 4.21 -5.23
CA CYS A 196 1.92 4.42 -6.55
C CYS A 196 0.43 4.75 -6.43
N ALA A 197 0.00 5.80 -7.13
CA ALA A 197 -1.40 6.07 -7.40
C ALA A 197 -1.63 6.08 -8.92
N SER A 198 -2.83 5.72 -9.33
CA SER A 198 -3.05 5.31 -10.72
C SER A 198 -4.19 6.07 -11.37
N PHE A 199 -4.00 6.39 -12.66
CA PHE A 199 -5.06 6.74 -13.59
C PHE A 199 -5.56 5.47 -14.29
N ASP A 200 -6.87 5.35 -14.49
CA ASP A 200 -7.50 4.22 -15.18
C ASP A 200 -7.46 4.40 -16.71
N SER A 201 -6.23 4.41 -17.23
CA SER A 201 -5.93 4.44 -18.67
C SER A 201 -4.47 4.06 -18.90
N THR A 202 -4.21 3.33 -19.98
CA THR A 202 -2.85 3.05 -20.47
C THR A 202 -2.39 4.01 -21.55
N ASP A 203 -3.22 4.99 -21.92
CA ASP A 203 -2.91 6.00 -22.92
C ASP A 203 -2.55 7.33 -22.23
N PRO A 204 -1.27 7.72 -22.19
CA PRO A 204 -0.85 8.97 -21.57
C PRO A 204 -1.30 10.22 -22.35
N ASP A 205 -1.66 10.12 -23.63
CA ASP A 205 -2.20 11.25 -24.41
C ASP A 205 -3.64 11.55 -23.96
N ALA A 206 -4.46 10.52 -23.74
CA ALA A 206 -5.77 10.67 -23.12
C ALA A 206 -5.71 11.25 -21.68
N LEU A 207 -4.55 11.16 -21.03
CA LEU A 207 -4.28 11.69 -19.69
C LEU A 207 -3.49 13.00 -19.70
N ALA A 208 -3.36 13.68 -20.85
CA ALA A 208 -2.51 14.85 -21.00
C ALA A 208 -2.82 15.97 -19.99
N LEU A 209 -4.09 16.28 -19.76
CA LEU A 209 -4.53 17.31 -18.80
C LEU A 209 -4.13 16.98 -17.36
N PRO A 210 -4.57 15.86 -16.74
CA PRO A 210 -4.22 15.58 -15.35
C PRO A 210 -2.73 15.31 -15.15
N LEU A 211 -2.01 14.70 -16.10
CA LEU A 211 -0.56 14.49 -15.97
C LEU A 211 0.20 15.81 -16.01
N SER A 212 -0.16 16.71 -16.93
CA SER A 212 0.47 18.04 -17.00
C SER A 212 0.16 18.87 -15.77
N PHE A 213 -1.05 18.76 -15.22
CA PHE A 213 -1.38 19.39 -13.95
C PHE A 213 -0.48 18.92 -12.81
N LEU A 214 -0.28 17.61 -12.67
CA LEU A 214 0.62 17.09 -11.63
C LEU A 214 2.06 17.56 -11.88
N HIS A 215 2.52 17.59 -13.12
CA HIS A 215 3.85 18.06 -13.48
C HIS A 215 4.09 19.53 -13.11
N HIS A 216 3.19 20.42 -13.50
CA HIS A 216 3.37 21.88 -13.35
C HIS A 216 3.02 22.38 -11.95
N HIS A 217 2.04 21.76 -11.28
CA HIS A 217 1.50 22.31 -10.01
C HIS A 217 1.77 21.45 -8.78
N ALA A 218 2.15 20.18 -8.93
CA ALA A 218 2.27 19.27 -7.80
C ALA A 218 3.56 18.41 -7.78
N ARG A 219 4.45 18.56 -8.75
CA ARG A 219 5.70 17.80 -8.83
C ARG A 219 6.62 18.09 -7.65
N CYS A 220 7.31 17.08 -7.15
CA CYS A 220 8.37 17.22 -6.14
C CYS A 220 9.58 17.93 -6.74
N GLU A 221 10.17 18.83 -5.96
CA GLU A 221 11.42 19.51 -6.30
C GLU A 221 12.43 19.33 -5.15
N GLY A 222 13.72 19.49 -5.47
CA GLY A 222 14.81 19.38 -4.50
C GLY A 222 14.86 18.04 -3.75
N GLU A 223 14.96 18.11 -2.43
CA GLU A 223 15.25 16.98 -1.54
C GLU A 223 14.23 15.83 -1.64
N TRP A 224 12.97 16.12 -2.00
CA TRP A 224 11.90 15.13 -2.12
C TRP A 224 11.71 14.59 -3.54
N GLY A 225 12.57 14.97 -4.49
CA GLY A 225 12.48 14.55 -5.89
C GLY A 225 12.78 13.06 -6.10
N ALA A 226 11.91 12.36 -6.80
CA ALA A 226 12.16 11.02 -7.32
C ALA A 226 11.53 10.90 -8.72
N ALA A 227 12.04 9.97 -9.53
CA ALA A 227 11.63 9.86 -10.92
C ALA A 227 11.22 8.42 -11.28
N ALA A 228 10.36 8.28 -12.28
CA ALA A 228 10.12 7.01 -12.93
C ALA A 228 11.44 6.46 -13.50
N ARG A 229 11.61 5.14 -13.47
CA ARG A 229 12.82 4.53 -14.03
C ARG A 229 12.91 4.83 -15.53
N PRO A 230 14.09 5.15 -16.08
CA PRO A 230 14.23 5.57 -17.48
C PRO A 230 13.63 4.60 -18.50
N ASP A 231 13.73 3.30 -18.25
CA ASP A 231 13.22 2.23 -19.12
C ASP A 231 11.69 2.06 -19.07
N ARG A 232 11.01 2.72 -18.12
CA ARG A 232 9.56 2.63 -17.90
C ARG A 232 8.84 3.99 -17.97
N SER A 233 9.60 5.08 -17.99
CA SER A 233 9.10 6.44 -17.82
C SER A 233 8.35 6.93 -19.05
N VAL A 234 7.18 7.53 -18.82
CA VAL A 234 6.48 8.39 -19.79
C VAL A 234 6.44 9.83 -19.27
N ALA A 235 6.54 10.79 -20.19
CA ALA A 235 6.53 12.20 -19.84
C ALA A 235 5.17 12.61 -19.24
N MET A 236 5.20 13.35 -18.14
CA MET A 236 3.99 13.96 -17.56
C MET A 236 3.71 15.36 -18.10
N ASN A 237 4.75 16.07 -18.56
CA ASN A 237 4.60 17.37 -19.23
C ASN A 237 4.09 17.14 -20.67
N ARG A 238 2.77 17.08 -20.83
CA ARG A 238 2.11 16.81 -22.12
C ARG A 238 1.53 18.07 -22.75
N LEU A 239 1.25 19.07 -21.92
CA LEU A 239 0.71 20.37 -22.31
C LEU A 239 1.55 21.48 -21.64
N PRO A 240 1.87 22.55 -22.36
CA PRO A 240 2.42 23.77 -21.76
C PRO A 240 1.50 24.32 -20.66
N VAL A 241 2.08 24.97 -19.65
CA VAL A 241 1.32 25.48 -18.50
C VAL A 241 0.33 26.58 -18.91
N GLU A 242 0.64 27.31 -19.98
CA GLU A 242 -0.13 28.44 -20.51
C GLU A 242 -1.48 28.01 -21.10
N VAL A 243 -1.59 26.77 -21.58
CA VAL A 243 -2.80 26.21 -22.19
C VAL A 243 -3.52 25.21 -21.27
N LEU A 244 -3.03 25.02 -20.05
CA LEU A 244 -3.57 24.04 -19.11
C LEU A 244 -4.84 24.56 -18.41
N ASP A 245 -5.98 23.93 -18.70
CA ASP A 245 -7.21 24.12 -17.91
C ASP A 245 -7.11 23.32 -16.59
N THR A 246 -6.73 24.01 -15.52
CA THR A 246 -6.59 23.43 -14.18
C THR A 246 -7.91 22.87 -13.62
N LYS A 247 -9.05 23.51 -13.93
CA LYS A 247 -10.37 23.07 -13.46
C LYS A 247 -10.75 21.76 -14.13
N GLN A 248 -10.54 21.67 -15.43
CA GLN A 248 -10.81 20.44 -16.18
C GLN A 248 -9.84 19.31 -15.79
N ALA A 249 -8.57 19.62 -15.55
CA ALA A 249 -7.59 18.64 -15.07
C ALA A 249 -8.02 18.04 -13.71
N LEU A 250 -8.45 18.88 -12.75
CA LEU A 250 -8.97 18.42 -11.46
C LEU A 250 -10.28 17.61 -11.60
N LYS A 251 -11.12 17.92 -12.58
CA LYS A 251 -12.33 17.14 -12.88
C LYS A 251 -11.97 15.72 -13.34
N GLN A 252 -10.97 15.59 -14.21
CA GLN A 252 -10.48 14.31 -14.72
C GLN A 252 -9.62 13.54 -13.70
N MET A 253 -9.10 14.23 -12.68
CA MET A 253 -8.26 13.61 -11.65
C MET A 253 -9.02 12.55 -10.85
N PRO A 254 -8.46 11.33 -10.66
CA PRO A 254 -9.04 10.31 -9.82
C PRO A 254 -9.31 10.82 -8.39
N PRO A 255 -10.42 10.40 -7.75
CA PRO A 255 -10.75 10.83 -6.38
C PRO A 255 -9.63 10.59 -5.36
N LEU A 256 -8.88 9.49 -5.51
CA LEU A 256 -7.77 9.16 -4.62
C LEU A 256 -6.60 10.14 -4.78
N ILE A 257 -6.21 10.45 -6.03
CA ILE A 257 -5.15 11.43 -6.30
C ILE A 257 -5.56 12.83 -5.80
N LYS A 258 -6.82 13.22 -5.96
CA LYS A 258 -7.36 14.45 -5.35
C LYS A 258 -7.30 14.44 -3.82
N ALA A 259 -7.48 13.29 -3.18
CA ALA A 259 -7.34 13.18 -1.74
C ALA A 259 -5.88 13.43 -1.32
N TYR A 260 -4.91 12.84 -2.02
CA TYR A 260 -3.49 13.09 -1.75
C TYR A 260 -3.09 14.55 -1.97
N LEU A 261 -3.53 15.17 -3.06
CA LEU A 261 -3.30 16.60 -3.31
C LEU A 261 -3.82 17.47 -2.16
N ARG A 262 -5.02 17.19 -1.65
CA ARG A 262 -5.60 17.91 -0.50
C ARG A 262 -4.81 17.75 0.79
N LEU A 263 -4.13 16.60 0.96
CA LEU A 263 -3.25 16.35 2.12
C LEU A 263 -1.88 17.02 1.99
N GLY A 264 -1.57 17.66 0.85
CA GLY A 264 -0.26 18.27 0.60
C GLY A 264 0.73 17.33 -0.08
N ALA A 265 0.27 16.20 -0.62
CA ALA A 265 1.16 15.29 -1.34
C ALA A 265 1.70 15.93 -2.62
N ARG A 266 2.93 15.56 -2.94
CA ARG A 266 3.64 15.95 -4.14
C ARG A 266 3.97 14.71 -4.95
N PHE A 267 4.34 14.90 -6.22
CA PHE A 267 4.42 13.80 -7.19
C PHE A 267 5.81 13.67 -7.80
N GLY A 268 6.25 12.43 -8.03
CA GLY A 268 7.50 12.17 -8.75
C GLY A 268 7.50 12.70 -10.18
N THR A 269 8.67 12.70 -10.80
CA THR A 269 8.83 13.05 -12.22
C THR A 269 8.63 11.82 -13.11
N GLY A 270 7.81 11.96 -14.14
CA GLY A 270 7.47 10.86 -15.03
C GLY A 270 6.39 9.95 -14.43
N ALA A 271 5.63 9.31 -15.31
CA ALA A 271 4.65 8.30 -14.97
C ALA A 271 5.08 6.94 -15.55
N VAL A 272 4.40 5.86 -15.17
CA VAL A 272 4.68 4.51 -15.68
C VAL A 272 3.39 3.90 -16.19
N VAL A 273 3.38 3.41 -17.44
CA VAL A 273 2.22 2.69 -17.99
C VAL A 273 2.27 1.23 -17.52
N ASP A 274 1.35 0.86 -16.65
CA ASP A 274 1.15 -0.53 -16.19
C ASP A 274 0.05 -1.19 -17.05
N ARG A 275 0.51 -1.91 -18.07
CA ARG A 275 -0.38 -2.66 -18.98
C ARG A 275 -1.03 -3.87 -18.31
N GLN A 276 -0.49 -4.38 -17.21
CA GLN A 276 -1.09 -5.48 -16.46
C GLN A 276 -2.31 -4.99 -15.71
N PHE A 277 -2.21 -3.84 -15.05
CA PHE A 277 -3.32 -3.24 -14.30
C PHE A 277 -4.24 -2.36 -15.16
N GLY A 278 -3.82 -2.02 -16.38
CA GLY A 278 -4.57 -1.15 -17.27
C GLY A 278 -4.46 0.33 -16.88
N THR A 279 -3.38 0.70 -16.20
CA THR A 279 -3.23 2.00 -15.55
C THR A 279 -2.01 2.77 -16.03
N THR A 280 -1.99 4.07 -15.69
CA THR A 280 -0.79 4.90 -15.71
C THR A 280 -0.53 5.37 -14.28
N ASP A 281 0.60 4.94 -13.74
CA ASP A 281 0.98 5.13 -12.35
C ASP A 281 1.85 6.38 -12.19
N VAL A 282 1.56 7.13 -11.13
CA VAL A 282 2.35 8.27 -10.67
C VAL A 282 2.83 8.01 -9.26
N LEU A 283 4.07 8.42 -8.98
CA LEU A 283 4.64 8.34 -7.64
C LEU A 283 4.06 9.45 -6.78
N VAL A 284 3.44 9.08 -5.66
CA VAL A 284 2.97 10.00 -4.62
C VAL A 284 4.01 10.04 -3.51
N ILE A 285 4.35 11.23 -3.04
CA ILE A 285 5.28 11.48 -1.93
C ILE A 285 4.60 12.45 -0.95
N LEU A 286 4.57 12.08 0.32
CA LEU A 286 3.92 12.86 1.37
C LEU A 286 4.79 12.84 2.64
N PRO A 287 5.66 13.86 2.81
CA PRO A 287 6.29 14.12 4.11
C PRO A 287 5.20 14.38 5.15
N VAL A 288 5.28 13.75 6.32
CA VAL A 288 4.25 13.90 7.37
C VAL A 288 4.18 15.34 7.85
N ALA A 289 5.33 16.05 7.89
CA ALA A 289 5.40 17.47 8.23
C ALA A 289 4.70 18.39 7.21
N ALA A 290 4.44 17.93 5.99
CA ALA A 290 3.72 18.68 4.97
C ALA A 290 2.20 18.50 5.05
N ILE A 291 1.71 17.56 5.87
CA ILE A 291 0.28 17.34 6.05
C ILE A 291 -0.31 18.53 6.81
N ASP A 292 -1.28 19.19 6.18
CA ASP A 292 -1.99 20.31 6.77
C ASP A 292 -2.63 19.89 8.10
N ARG A 293 -2.39 20.71 9.14
CA ARG A 293 -2.75 20.43 10.53
C ARG A 293 -4.24 20.16 10.70
N ARG A 294 -5.11 20.77 9.88
CA ARG A 294 -6.55 20.47 9.94
C ARG A 294 -6.86 18.99 9.68
N TYR A 295 -6.07 18.32 8.84
CA TYR A 295 -6.24 16.88 8.59
C TYR A 295 -5.59 16.05 9.68
N LEU A 296 -4.50 16.53 10.29
CA LEU A 296 -3.91 15.89 11.46
C LEU A 296 -4.89 15.86 12.64
N ASP A 297 -5.57 16.97 12.87
CA ASP A 297 -6.58 17.12 13.92
C ASP A 297 -7.85 16.33 13.54
N TYR A 298 -8.31 16.40 12.29
CA TYR A 298 -9.48 15.65 11.83
C TYR A 298 -9.32 14.13 11.98
N TYR A 299 -8.17 13.57 11.58
CA TYR A 299 -7.91 12.14 11.74
C TYR A 299 -7.34 11.78 13.12
N GLY A 300 -6.89 12.77 13.91
CA GLY A 300 -6.29 12.58 15.24
C GLY A 300 -7.30 12.64 16.38
N ASP A 301 -8.23 13.59 16.36
CA ASP A 301 -9.18 13.86 17.45
C ASP A 301 -10.50 13.07 17.31
N GLU A 302 -10.90 12.66 16.10
CA GLU A 302 -12.08 11.79 15.94
C GLU A 302 -11.89 10.38 16.51
N GLY A 303 -10.69 10.03 16.97
CA GLY A 303 -10.43 8.85 17.79
C GLY A 303 -11.32 8.76 19.04
N GLN A 304 -11.84 9.89 19.55
CA GLN A 304 -12.84 9.91 20.63
C GLN A 304 -14.29 9.74 20.16
N ARG A 305 -14.64 10.08 18.92
CA ARG A 305 -16.00 9.86 18.36
C ARG A 305 -16.23 8.43 17.89
N TYR A 306 -15.14 7.72 17.59
CA TYR A 306 -15.12 6.36 17.07
C TYR A 306 -14.64 5.31 18.10
N ALA A 307 -14.32 5.76 19.31
CA ALA A 307 -14.17 4.95 20.51
C ALA A 307 -15.48 4.99 21.30
N ALA A 308 -16.44 4.15 20.89
CA ALA A 308 -17.57 3.74 21.70
C ALA A 308 -17.84 2.25 21.43
#